data_AF-A0A353PSK0-F1
#
_entry.id   AF-A0A353PSK0-F1
#
_cell.length_a   1.000
_cell.length_b   1.000
_cell.length_c   1.000
_cell.angle_alpha   90.00
_cell.angle_beta   90.00
_cell.angle_gamma   90.00
#
_symmetry.space_group_name_H-M   'P 1'
#
loop_
_entity.id
_entity.type
_entity.pdbx_description
1 polymer ?
#
loop_
_entity_poly.entity_id
_entity_poly.type
_entity_poly.pdbx_seq_one_letter_code
_entity_poly.pdbx_strand_id
1 'polypeptide(L)'
;MKRISMCLFAFFFFLSLGFGNSITVLVNQKTSNAEGIFESSRLFEDGVINYFFDSGFIVTNEPVCLEKDFLKAEQIALDEAQRGYLEFLLVFHLYLDAENGNLTEAEWDLIRVETGKKIASGKSLAPEVKTKTETEKIIKQFAEQNVREVLKYVRK
;
A
#
# COMPACT_ATOMS: atom_id res chain seq x y z
N MET A 1 -33.69 -11.96 -37.11
CA MET A 1 -32.39 -12.44 -36.58
C MET A 1 -31.40 -11.34 -36.17
N LYS A 2 -31.46 -10.09 -36.70
CA LYS A 2 -30.48 -9.03 -36.35
C LYS A 2 -30.60 -8.46 -34.91
N ARG A 3 -31.77 -8.54 -34.26
CA ARG A 3 -32.00 -7.97 -32.92
C ARG A 3 -31.39 -8.80 -31.77
N ILE A 4 -31.29 -10.13 -31.92
CA ILE A 4 -30.71 -11.01 -30.89
C ILE A 4 -29.17 -10.87 -30.87
N SER A 5 -28.55 -10.68 -32.04
CA SER A 5 -27.09 -10.48 -32.16
C SER A 5 -26.58 -9.20 -31.50
N MET A 6 -27.42 -8.17 -31.35
CA MET A 6 -27.04 -6.89 -30.76
C MET A 6 -27.16 -6.90 -29.23
N CYS A 7 -28.12 -7.65 -28.67
CA CYS A 7 -28.25 -7.84 -27.23
C CYS A 7 -27.12 -8.70 -26.62
N LEU A 8 -26.62 -9.69 -27.36
CA LEU A 8 -25.46 -10.49 -26.91
C LEU A 8 -24.17 -9.66 -26.81
N PHE A 9 -23.97 -8.68 -27.70
CA PHE A 9 -22.78 -7.82 -27.67
C PHE A 9 -22.81 -6.81 -26.51
N ALA A 10 -24.00 -6.30 -26.16
CA ALA A 10 -24.18 -5.42 -25.00
C ALA A 10 -23.93 -6.17 -23.67
N PHE A 11 -24.34 -7.45 -23.58
CA PHE A 11 -24.14 -8.25 -22.37
C PHE A 11 -22.64 -8.52 -22.10
N PHE A 12 -21.84 -8.71 -23.15
CA PHE A 12 -20.38 -8.88 -23.03
C PHE A 12 -19.65 -7.61 -22.57
N PHE A 13 -20.12 -6.41 -22.95
CA PHE A 13 -19.52 -5.13 -22.53
C PHE A 13 -19.83 -4.76 -21.07
N PHE A 14 -20.97 -5.17 -20.53
CA PHE A 14 -21.31 -4.93 -19.12
C PHE A 14 -20.63 -5.91 -18.16
N LEU A 15 -20.27 -7.11 -18.62
CA LEU A 15 -19.54 -8.11 -17.83
C LEU A 15 -18.06 -7.78 -17.63
N SER A 16 -17.48 -6.84 -18.40
CA SER A 16 -16.09 -6.40 -18.23
C SER A 16 -15.93 -5.22 -17.27
N LEU A 17 -17.00 -4.67 -16.70
CA LEU A 17 -16.93 -3.68 -15.61
C LEU A 17 -16.67 -4.38 -14.25
N GLY A 18 -15.74 -5.33 -14.23
CA GLY A 18 -15.24 -5.90 -12.99
C GLY A 18 -14.60 -4.76 -12.20
N PHE A 19 -15.24 -4.35 -11.10
CA PHE A 19 -14.70 -3.37 -10.16
C PHE A 19 -13.33 -3.89 -9.70
N GLY A 20 -12.26 -3.28 -10.21
CA GLY A 20 -10.93 -3.52 -9.68
C GLY A 20 -10.88 -2.99 -8.26
N ASN A 21 -10.35 -3.79 -7.32
CA ASN A 21 -10.21 -3.31 -5.95
C ASN A 21 -9.29 -2.07 -5.96
N SER A 22 -9.61 -1.06 -5.14
CA SER A 22 -8.89 0.19 -5.07
C SER A 22 -8.27 0.43 -3.71
N ILE A 23 -7.03 0.90 -3.68
CA ILE A 23 -6.27 1.08 -2.45
C ILE A 23 -5.40 2.34 -2.52
N THR A 24 -5.35 3.10 -1.44
CA THR A 24 -4.28 4.09 -1.23
C THR A 24 -3.29 3.59 -0.19
N VAL A 25 -2.02 3.92 -0.38
CA VAL A 25 -0.93 3.54 0.51
C VAL A 25 -0.38 4.80 1.20
N LEU A 26 -0.26 4.74 2.52
CA LEU A 26 0.47 5.72 3.33
C LEU A 26 1.64 5.01 4.01
N VAL A 27 2.86 5.55 3.86
CA VAL A 27 4.05 5.04 4.55
C VAL A 27 4.53 6.04 5.59
N ASN A 28 4.63 5.57 6.83
CA ASN A 28 5.03 6.32 8.00
C ASN A 28 6.41 5.82 8.46
N GLN A 29 7.43 6.67 8.38
CA GLN A 29 8.79 6.36 8.83
C GLN A 29 8.94 6.63 10.33
N LYS A 30 8.99 5.56 11.13
CA LYS A 30 9.35 5.57 12.55
C LYS A 30 10.86 5.54 12.70
N THR A 31 11.42 6.73 12.81
CA THR A 31 12.81 6.91 13.19
C THR A 31 12.90 8.11 14.10
N SER A 32 13.41 7.89 15.31
CA SER A 32 13.61 8.98 16.26
C SER A 32 14.61 10.00 15.69
N ASN A 33 14.23 11.27 15.74
CA ASN A 33 15.07 12.42 15.38
C ASN A 33 15.55 12.49 13.92
N ALA A 34 14.95 11.73 12.99
CA ALA A 34 15.28 11.88 11.57
C ALA A 34 14.72 13.21 11.03
N GLU A 35 15.58 14.02 10.42
CA GLU A 35 15.17 15.27 9.73
C GLU A 35 14.66 15.02 8.31
N GLY A 36 14.86 13.81 7.77
CA GLY A 36 14.52 13.44 6.41
C GLY A 36 14.03 12.01 6.25
N ILE A 37 13.44 11.75 5.10
CA ILE A 37 12.94 10.42 4.69
C ILE A 37 14.10 9.64 4.09
N PHE A 38 14.37 8.44 4.62
CA PHE A 38 15.36 7.53 4.11
C PHE A 38 14.91 6.90 2.78
N GLU A 39 15.89 6.60 1.94
CA GLU A 39 15.67 5.93 0.66
C GLU A 39 14.96 4.57 0.85
N SER A 40 15.26 3.86 1.94
CA SER A 40 14.61 2.59 2.28
C SER A 40 13.09 2.70 2.38
N SER A 41 12.56 3.82 2.90
CA SER A 41 11.11 4.04 2.98
C SER A 41 10.49 4.28 1.61
N ARG A 42 11.19 5.00 0.72
CA ARG A 42 10.74 5.24 -0.67
C ARG A 42 10.76 3.95 -1.48
N LEU A 43 11.85 3.18 -1.38
CA LEU A 43 11.98 1.88 -2.04
C LEU A 43 10.93 0.88 -1.57
N PHE A 44 10.58 0.91 -0.27
CA PHE A 44 9.51 0.08 0.27
C PHE A 44 8.15 0.51 -0.29
N GLU A 45 7.84 1.81 -0.27
CA GLU A 45 6.62 2.38 -0.85
C GLU A 45 6.46 1.97 -2.33
N ASP A 46 7.50 2.18 -3.13
CA ASP A 46 7.52 1.80 -4.54
C ASP A 46 7.27 0.29 -4.72
N GLY A 47 7.89 -0.54 -3.88
CA GLY A 47 7.68 -1.99 -3.90
C GLY A 47 6.23 -2.38 -3.61
N VAL A 48 5.60 -1.72 -2.64
CA VAL A 48 4.19 -1.93 -2.29
C VAL A 48 3.28 -1.52 -3.46
N ILE A 49 3.46 -0.30 -3.98
CA ILE A 49 2.62 0.25 -5.05
C ILE A 49 2.68 -0.64 -6.29
N ASN A 50 3.90 -0.97 -6.74
CA ASN A 50 4.11 -1.79 -7.92
C ASN A 50 3.47 -3.18 -7.76
N TYR A 51 3.63 -3.83 -6.60
CA TYR A 51 3.08 -5.16 -6.41
C TYR A 51 1.54 -5.17 -6.30
N PHE A 52 0.93 -4.14 -5.72
CA PHE A 52 -0.53 -3.99 -5.76
C PHE A 52 -1.04 -3.72 -7.18
N PHE A 53 -0.33 -2.87 -7.95
CA PHE A 53 -0.66 -2.58 -9.33
C PHE A 53 -0.58 -3.84 -10.20
N ASP A 54 0.51 -4.60 -10.10
CA ASP A 54 0.70 -5.90 -10.76
C ASP A 54 -0.36 -6.93 -10.30
N SER A 55 -0.91 -6.73 -9.11
CA SER A 55 -2.01 -7.51 -8.55
C SER A 55 -3.40 -7.08 -9.05
N GLY A 56 -3.49 -6.13 -9.98
CA GLY A 56 -4.73 -5.67 -10.61
C GLY A 56 -5.53 -4.67 -9.78
N PHE A 57 -4.89 -4.01 -8.80
CA PHE A 57 -5.53 -2.94 -8.03
C PHE A 57 -5.39 -1.60 -8.74
N ILE A 58 -6.37 -0.74 -8.54
CA ILE A 58 -6.19 0.71 -8.73
C ILE A 58 -5.44 1.21 -7.50
N VAL A 59 -4.23 1.75 -7.71
CA VAL A 59 -3.35 2.15 -6.60
C VAL A 59 -3.09 3.64 -6.65
N THR A 60 -3.23 4.30 -5.51
CA THR A 60 -2.72 5.65 -5.26
C THR A 60 -1.80 5.62 -4.04
N ASN A 61 -1.10 6.71 -3.78
CA ASN A 61 -0.26 6.84 -2.60
C ASN A 61 -0.29 8.26 -2.06
N GLU A 62 -0.08 8.35 -0.75
CA GLU A 62 0.19 9.57 -0.03
C GLU A 62 1.70 9.72 0.18
N PRO A 63 2.23 10.95 0.28
CA PRO A 63 3.64 11.16 0.55
C PRO A 63 4.10 10.44 1.83
N VAL A 64 5.29 9.84 1.78
CA VAL A 64 5.93 9.26 2.98
C VAL A 64 6.05 10.33 4.07
N CYS A 65 5.61 9.99 5.28
CA CYS A 65 5.57 10.91 6.42
C CYS A 65 6.58 10.54 7.51
N LEU A 66 7.08 11.54 8.22
CA LEU A 66 7.92 11.36 9.41
C LEU A 66 7.06 11.20 10.67
N GLU A 67 7.64 10.59 11.70
CA GLU A 67 6.96 10.29 12.98
C GLU A 67 6.21 11.48 13.60
N LYS A 68 6.78 12.68 13.49
CA LYS A 68 6.16 13.92 13.99
C LYS A 68 4.83 14.28 13.33
N ASP A 69 4.54 13.74 12.14
CA ASP A 69 3.40 14.12 11.29
C ASP A 69 2.31 13.03 11.21
N PHE A 70 2.53 11.84 11.78
CA PHE A 70 1.68 10.65 11.58
C PHE A 70 0.19 10.87 11.82
N LEU A 71 -0.19 11.47 12.95
CA LEU A 71 -1.60 11.62 13.33
C LEU A 71 -2.37 12.46 12.31
N LYS A 72 -1.73 13.50 11.76
CA LYS A 72 -2.34 14.33 10.72
C LYS A 72 -2.33 13.61 9.39
N ALA A 73 -1.23 12.91 9.06
CA ALA A 73 -1.08 12.19 7.81
C ALA A 73 -2.14 11.10 7.62
N GLU A 74 -2.43 10.30 8.64
CA GLU A 74 -3.43 9.22 8.55
C GLU A 74 -4.84 9.77 8.31
N GLN A 75 -5.22 10.84 9.02
CA GLN A 75 -6.53 11.47 8.80
C GLN A 75 -6.63 12.09 7.40
N ILE A 76 -5.59 12.78 6.94
CA ILE A 76 -5.55 13.36 5.59
C ILE A 76 -5.66 12.24 4.54
N ALA A 77 -4.91 11.16 4.70
CA ALA A 77 -4.95 10.00 3.81
C ALA A 77 -6.35 9.39 3.74
N LEU A 78 -7.04 9.26 4.88
CA LEU A 78 -8.41 8.77 4.93
C LEU A 78 -9.38 9.72 4.21
N ASP A 79 -9.26 11.03 4.45
CA ASP A 79 -10.12 12.05 3.84
C ASP A 79 -9.92 12.14 2.32
N GLU A 80 -8.68 12.02 1.83
CA GLU A 80 -8.37 11.96 0.39
C GLU A 80 -8.85 10.64 -0.22
N ALA A 81 -8.67 9.50 0.47
CA ALA A 81 -9.17 8.21 0.00
C ALA A 81 -10.70 8.20 -0.16
N GLN A 82 -11.42 8.82 0.79
CA GLN A 82 -12.87 8.99 0.70
C GLN A 82 -13.27 9.85 -0.50
N ARG A 83 -12.56 10.96 -0.75
CA ARG A 83 -12.78 11.82 -1.91
C ARG A 83 -12.47 11.12 -3.24
N GLY A 84 -11.47 10.25 -3.25
CA GLY A 84 -11.09 9.41 -4.38
C GLY A 84 -11.99 8.19 -4.59
N TYR A 85 -12.99 7.97 -3.72
CA TYR A 85 -13.85 6.77 -3.74
C TYR A 85 -13.06 5.45 -3.69
N LEU A 86 -11.93 5.44 -2.97
CA LEU A 86 -11.12 4.24 -2.78
C LEU A 86 -11.76 3.32 -1.74
N GLU A 87 -11.52 2.02 -1.85
CA GLU A 87 -12.12 1.03 -0.93
C GLU A 87 -11.28 0.86 0.33
N PHE A 88 -9.96 0.90 0.19
CA PHE A 88 -9.01 0.60 1.25
C PHE A 88 -7.95 1.69 1.42
N LEU A 89 -7.59 1.95 2.68
CA LEU A 89 -6.40 2.69 3.06
C LEU A 89 -5.47 1.71 3.77
N LEU A 90 -4.24 1.57 3.26
CA LEU A 90 -3.19 0.77 3.87
C LEU A 90 -2.12 1.68 4.44
N VAL A 91 -1.97 1.65 5.76
CA VAL A 91 -0.98 2.44 6.48
C VAL A 91 0.15 1.51 6.90
N PHE A 92 1.36 1.80 6.45
CA PHE A 92 2.58 1.14 6.93
C PHE A 92 3.29 2.01 7.94
N HIS A 93 3.71 1.44 9.07
CA HIS A 93 4.66 2.04 9.99
C HIS A 93 5.99 1.29 9.88
N LEU A 94 6.97 1.93 9.26
CA LEU A 94 8.30 1.36 9.04
C LEU A 94 9.23 1.78 10.17
N TYR A 95 9.86 0.82 10.83
CA TYR A 95 10.89 1.09 11.82
C TYR A 95 12.25 1.00 11.15
N LEU A 96 13.03 2.08 11.22
CA LEU A 96 14.35 2.15 10.61
C LEU A 96 15.39 2.54 11.65
N ASP A 97 16.59 2.01 11.47
CA ASP A 97 17.78 2.42 12.20
C ASP A 97 18.14 3.88 11.86
N ALA A 98 18.35 4.71 12.88
CA ALA A 98 18.57 6.13 12.71
C ALA A 98 19.95 6.49 12.14
N GLU A 99 20.94 5.61 12.29
CA GLU A 99 22.31 5.86 11.83
C GLU A 99 22.48 5.55 10.35
N ASN A 100 21.86 4.46 9.89
CA ASN A 100 22.09 3.95 8.54
C ASN A 100 20.83 3.86 7.67
N GLY A 101 19.63 4.09 8.23
CA GLY A 101 18.37 4.03 7.49
C GLY A 101 17.97 2.61 7.08
N ASN A 102 18.54 1.58 7.69
CA ASN A 102 18.16 0.20 7.42
C ASN A 102 16.79 -0.08 8.01
N LEU A 103 15.91 -0.64 7.18
CA LEU A 103 14.60 -1.11 7.61
C LEU A 103 14.76 -2.32 8.53
N THR A 104 14.16 -2.27 9.71
CA THR A 104 14.20 -3.35 10.70
C THR A 104 12.85 -4.06 10.82
N GLU A 105 11.76 -3.32 10.63
CA GLU A 105 10.42 -3.85 10.81
C GLU A 105 9.40 -3.03 9.99
N ALA A 106 8.34 -3.70 9.55
CA ALA A 106 7.15 -3.07 9.01
C ALA A 106 5.92 -3.55 9.79
N GLU A 107 5.18 -2.60 10.36
CA GLU A 107 3.82 -2.80 10.84
C GLU A 107 2.85 -2.23 9.82
N TRP A 108 1.67 -2.82 9.70
CA TRP A 108 0.64 -2.31 8.80
C TRP A 108 -0.75 -2.40 9.38
N ASP A 109 -1.58 -1.45 9.00
CA ASP A 109 -3.00 -1.37 9.31
C ASP A 109 -3.79 -1.22 8.01
N LEU A 110 -4.80 -2.08 7.85
CA LEU A 110 -5.74 -2.01 6.73
C LEU A 110 -7.05 -1.42 7.22
N ILE A 111 -7.48 -0.33 6.58
CA ILE A 111 -8.65 0.45 6.96
C ILE A 111 -9.66 0.41 5.80
N ARG A 112 -10.93 0.16 6.13
CA ARG A 112 -12.04 0.29 5.18
C ARG A 112 -12.46 1.74 5.10
N VAL A 113 -12.20 2.39 3.96
CA VAL A 113 -12.36 3.84 3.75
C VAL A 113 -13.78 4.32 4.04
N GLU A 114 -14.79 3.58 3.57
CA GLU A 114 -16.22 3.86 3.78
C GLU A 114 -16.57 4.08 5.26
N THR A 115 -15.93 3.33 6.15
CA THR A 115 -16.28 3.32 7.59
C THR A 115 -15.20 3.96 8.47
N GLY A 116 -14.01 4.21 7.92
CA GLY A 116 -12.80 4.56 8.69
C GLY A 116 -12.35 3.47 9.66
N LYS A 117 -12.92 2.27 9.63
CA LYS A 117 -12.59 1.20 10.58
C LYS A 117 -11.42 0.37 10.09
N LYS A 118 -10.47 0.12 11.01
CA LYS A 118 -9.43 -0.89 10.85
C LYS A 118 -10.06 -2.28 10.77
N ILE A 119 -9.73 -3.02 9.72
CA ILE A 119 -10.26 -4.37 9.45
C ILE A 119 -9.21 -5.47 9.56
N ALA A 120 -7.93 -5.12 9.44
CA ALA A 120 -6.82 -6.03 9.66
C ALA A 120 -5.56 -5.25 10.04
N SER A 121 -4.61 -5.93 10.66
CA SER A 121 -3.27 -5.40 10.92
C SER A 121 -2.26 -6.53 10.92
N GLY A 122 -0.99 -6.18 10.75
CA GLY A 122 0.09 -7.14 10.77
C GLY A 122 1.44 -6.50 11.04
N LYS A 123 2.43 -7.37 11.21
CA LYS A 123 3.80 -7.01 11.57
C LYS A 123 4.75 -8.02 10.95
N SER A 124 5.86 -7.53 10.40
CA SER A 124 6.91 -8.35 9.83
C SER A 124 8.29 -7.78 10.13
N LEU A 125 9.25 -8.65 10.44
CA LEU A 125 10.64 -8.27 10.62
C LEU A 125 11.34 -8.23 9.27
N ALA A 126 12.08 -7.17 9.01
CA ALA A 126 12.85 -7.02 7.79
C ALA A 126 14.04 -8.00 7.80
N PRO A 127 14.33 -8.67 6.68
CA PRO A 127 15.53 -9.48 6.54
C PRO A 127 16.80 -8.62 6.64
N GLU A 128 17.85 -9.20 7.22
CA GLU A 128 19.14 -8.53 7.41
C GLU A 128 19.82 -8.22 6.07
N VAL A 129 20.33 -6.99 5.93
CA VAL A 129 20.95 -6.50 4.71
C VAL A 129 22.47 -6.46 4.88
N LYS A 130 23.20 -7.19 4.05
CA LYS A 130 24.68 -7.32 4.15
C LYS A 130 25.44 -6.39 3.22
N THR A 131 24.85 -5.99 2.10
CA THR A 131 25.49 -5.11 1.10
C THR A 131 24.50 -4.13 0.48
N LYS A 132 24.99 -2.99 -0.02
CA LYS A 132 24.17 -1.91 -0.61
C LYS A 132 23.40 -2.33 -1.86
N THR A 133 23.99 -3.17 -2.71
CA THR A 133 23.34 -3.67 -3.94
C THR A 133 22.25 -4.69 -3.63
N GLU A 134 22.38 -5.44 -2.54
CA GLU A 134 21.34 -6.35 -2.06
C GLU A 134 20.19 -5.58 -1.39
N THR A 135 20.45 -4.41 -0.81
CA THR A 135 19.46 -3.59 -0.09
C THR A 135 18.19 -3.34 -0.89
N GLU A 136 18.30 -2.82 -2.12
CA GLU A 136 17.13 -2.46 -2.92
C GLU A 136 16.25 -3.69 -3.23
N LYS A 137 16.88 -4.77 -3.70
CA LYS A 137 16.19 -6.02 -4.02
C LYS A 137 15.50 -6.60 -2.79
N ILE A 138 16.20 -6.62 -1.66
CA ILE A 138 15.69 -7.16 -0.40
C ILE A 138 14.49 -6.34 0.09
N ILE A 139 14.58 -4.99 0.06
CA ILE A 139 13.49 -4.11 0.48
C ILE A 139 12.26 -4.31 -0.41
N LYS A 140 12.42 -4.39 -1.73
CA LYS A 140 11.31 -4.66 -2.65
C LYS A 140 10.66 -6.02 -2.36
N GLN A 141 11.45 -7.08 -2.19
CA GLN A 141 10.93 -8.40 -1.83
C GLN A 141 10.20 -8.41 -0.48
N PHE A 142 10.68 -7.63 0.47
CA PHE A 142 10.03 -7.46 1.78
C PHE A 142 8.71 -6.69 1.68
N ALA A 143 8.65 -5.65 0.84
CA ALA A 143 7.41 -4.95 0.51
C ALA A 143 6.38 -5.90 -0.12
N GLU A 144 6.78 -6.67 -1.14
CA GLU A 144 5.91 -7.66 -1.77
C GLU A 144 5.38 -8.70 -0.77
N GLN A 145 6.22 -9.17 0.16
CA GLN A 145 5.79 -10.11 1.20
C GLN A 145 4.68 -9.50 2.05
N ASN A 146 4.82 -8.24 2.47
CA ASN A 146 3.78 -7.55 3.23
C ASN A 146 2.50 -7.38 2.41
N VAL A 147 2.60 -7.04 1.12
CA VAL A 147 1.42 -6.96 0.25
C VAL A 147 0.74 -8.32 0.12
N ARG A 148 1.47 -9.42 -0.03
CA ARG A 148 0.90 -10.78 -0.06
C ARG A 148 0.09 -11.11 1.18
N GLU A 149 0.50 -10.63 2.36
CA GLU A 149 -0.28 -10.78 3.59
C GLU A 149 -1.56 -9.94 3.56
N VAL A 150 -1.48 -8.68 3.11
CA VAL A 150 -2.65 -7.80 2.99
C VAL A 150 -3.66 -8.33 1.97
N LEU A 151 -3.20 -8.88 0.85
CA LEU A 151 -4.05 -9.42 -0.22
C LEU A 151 -5.03 -10.50 0.26
N LYS A 152 -4.72 -11.21 1.36
CA LYS A 152 -5.62 -12.21 1.97
C LYS A 152 -6.91 -11.59 2.53
N TYR A 153 -6.92 -10.28 2.78
CA TYR A 153 -8.06 -9.55 3.36
C TYR A 153 -8.85 -8.75 2.32
N VAL A 154 -8.23 -8.42 1.18
CA VAL A 154 -8.82 -7.55 0.15
C VAL A 154 -9.25 -8.30 -1.11
N ARG A 155 -8.69 -9.50 -1.39
CA ARG A 155 -9.20 -10.38 -2.45
C ARG A 155 -10.21 -11.37 -1.85
N LYS A 156 -11.46 -11.29 -2.29
CA LYS A 156 -12.51 -12.27 -2.01
C LYS A 156 -12.68 -13.23 -3.19
#